data_AF-A0A7Z1N312-F1
#
_entry.id   AF-A0A7Z1N312-F1
#
_cell.length_a   1.000
_cell.length_b   1.000
_cell.length_c   1.000
_cell.angle_alpha   90.00
_cell.angle_beta   90.00
_cell.angle_gamma   90.00
#
_symmetry.space_group_name_H-M   'P 1'
#
loop_
_entity.id
_entity.type
_entity.pdbx_description
1 polymer ?
#
loop_
_entity_poly.entity_id
_entity_poly.type
_entity_poly.pdbx_seq_one_letter_code
_entity_poly.pdbx_strand_id
1 'polypeptide(L)'
;LLHGSYALGLLDDNDKDTIYVAKNKSPLLVGVGEGFNVIASDALAMLQTTNQYKEIHDHEIVIVKRDTVEIKDLEGHIQQRDTYTAEIDAADAEKGVYDHYMLKEIHEQPAVMRRIIQEYQDEKGNLKIDSEIINDVADADRIYIVAAGTSYHAGLVGKEFIEKWAGVPTEVHVASEFVYNMPLLSEKPLFIYISQSGETADSRA
;
A
#
# COMPACT_ATOMS: atom_id res chain seq x y z
N LEU A 1 -22.57 16.15 -3.00
CA LEU A 1 -21.41 15.26 -2.74
C LEU A 1 -20.42 16.02 -1.88
N LEU A 2 -19.77 15.32 -0.94
CA LEU A 2 -18.65 15.90 -0.19
C LEU A 2 -17.44 16.05 -1.12
N HIS A 3 -16.65 17.09 -0.91
CA HIS A 3 -15.42 17.33 -1.66
C HIS A 3 -14.22 17.13 -0.73
N GLY A 4 -13.26 16.31 -1.16
CA GLY A 4 -12.05 16.01 -0.39
C GLY A 4 -11.82 14.50 -0.21
N SER A 5 -10.81 14.16 0.60
CA SER A 5 -10.50 12.79 1.01
C SER A 5 -11.30 12.44 2.27
N TYR A 6 -11.96 11.28 2.30
CA TYR A 6 -12.77 10.85 3.43
C TYR A 6 -12.92 9.32 3.52
N ALA A 7 -13.05 8.85 4.75
CA ALA A 7 -13.51 7.50 5.10
C ALA A 7 -14.51 7.66 6.25
N LEU A 8 -15.79 7.38 5.98
CA LEU A 8 -16.89 7.66 6.90
C LEU A 8 -17.60 6.36 7.28
N GLY A 9 -17.88 6.19 8.57
CA GLY A 9 -18.83 5.21 9.10
C GLY A 9 -19.92 5.96 9.86
N LEU A 10 -21.17 5.77 9.44
CA LEU A 10 -22.34 6.45 9.97
C LEU A 10 -23.27 5.42 10.61
N LEU A 11 -23.77 5.76 11.80
CA LEU A 11 -24.76 4.98 12.55
C LEU A 11 -26.02 5.82 12.72
N ASP A 12 -27.17 5.18 12.68
CA ASP A 12 -28.47 5.79 12.97
C ASP A 12 -29.02 5.20 14.28
N ASP A 13 -29.43 6.04 15.23
CA ASP A 13 -30.04 5.55 16.48
C ASP A 13 -31.40 4.87 16.25
N ASN A 14 -32.05 5.14 15.12
CA ASN A 14 -33.28 4.47 14.72
C ASN A 14 -33.04 3.16 13.95
N ASP A 15 -31.85 2.96 13.37
CA ASP A 15 -31.44 1.73 12.69
C ASP A 15 -30.10 1.23 13.24
N LYS A 16 -30.18 0.51 14.37
CA LYS A 16 -29.01 0.04 15.14
C LYS A 16 -28.29 -1.14 14.50
N ASP A 17 -28.87 -1.73 13.45
CA ASP A 17 -28.35 -2.94 12.80
C ASP A 17 -27.58 -2.63 11.51
N THR A 18 -27.46 -1.34 11.14
CA THR A 18 -26.84 -0.90 9.88
C THR A 18 -25.73 0.12 10.13
N ILE A 19 -24.59 -0.08 9.48
CA ILE A 19 -23.53 0.91 9.33
C ILE A 19 -23.51 1.36 7.87
N TYR A 20 -23.62 2.67 7.65
CA TYR A 20 -23.48 3.26 6.32
C TYR A 20 -22.07 3.78 6.14
N VAL A 21 -21.44 3.38 5.06
CA VAL A 21 -20.01 3.59 4.83
C VAL A 21 -19.82 4.33 3.52
N ALA A 22 -18.92 5.31 3.50
CA ALA A 22 -18.54 6.01 2.28
C ALA A 22 -17.03 6.28 2.28
N LYS A 23 -16.39 6.08 1.12
CA LYS A 23 -14.94 6.23 0.94
C LYS A 23 -14.62 7.09 -0.27
N ASN A 24 -13.59 7.93 -0.14
CA ASN A 24 -12.89 8.56 -1.25
C ASN A 24 -11.43 8.83 -0.85
N LYS A 25 -10.47 8.20 -1.53
CA LYS A 25 -9.01 8.31 -1.37
C LYS A 25 -8.43 7.81 -0.04
N SER A 26 -9.12 7.99 1.09
CA SER A 26 -8.69 7.47 2.40
C SER A 26 -8.90 5.96 2.51
N PRO A 27 -7.96 5.20 3.10
CA PRO A 27 -8.10 3.74 3.24
C PRO A 27 -9.28 3.38 4.15
N LEU A 28 -10.07 2.41 3.69
CA LEU A 28 -11.18 1.81 4.42
C LEU A 28 -11.54 0.48 3.77
N LEU A 29 -11.79 -0.53 4.59
CA LEU A 29 -12.10 -1.89 4.19
C LEU A 29 -13.17 -2.50 5.11
N VAL A 30 -13.87 -3.51 4.61
CA VAL A 30 -14.86 -4.27 5.38
C VAL A 30 -14.27 -5.62 5.75
N GLY A 31 -14.11 -5.88 7.05
CA GLY A 31 -13.83 -7.21 7.57
C GLY A 31 -15.10 -8.04 7.63
N VAL A 32 -15.05 -9.26 7.12
CA VAL A 32 -16.18 -10.19 7.05
C VAL A 32 -15.92 -11.35 7.99
N GLY A 33 -16.91 -11.74 8.78
CA GLY A 33 -16.80 -12.90 9.68
C GLY A 33 -18.10 -13.67 9.85
N GLU A 34 -18.05 -14.73 10.65
CA GLU A 34 -19.24 -15.52 10.94
C GLU A 34 -20.15 -14.79 11.92
N GLY A 35 -21.29 -14.28 11.42
CA GLY A 35 -22.28 -13.57 12.23
C GLY A 35 -21.88 -12.17 12.65
N PHE A 36 -20.87 -11.58 11.99
CA PHE A 36 -20.52 -10.18 12.15
C PHE A 36 -19.85 -9.63 10.89
N ASN A 37 -19.93 -8.31 10.71
CA ASN A 37 -19.10 -7.55 9.79
C ASN A 37 -18.58 -6.32 10.52
N VAL A 38 -17.42 -5.83 10.08
CA VAL A 38 -16.74 -4.68 10.71
C VAL A 38 -16.15 -3.78 9.62
N ILE A 39 -16.01 -2.50 9.91
CA ILE A 39 -15.23 -1.58 9.09
C ILE A 39 -13.94 -1.21 9.82
N ALA A 40 -12.84 -1.14 9.08
CA ALA A 40 -11.55 -0.72 9.61
C ALA A 40 -10.80 0.11 8.58
N SER A 41 -9.91 0.99 9.02
CA SER A 41 -8.99 1.70 8.14
C SER A 41 -7.82 0.81 7.69
N ASP A 42 -7.53 -0.24 8.45
CA ASP A 42 -6.42 -1.17 8.23
C ASP A 42 -6.85 -2.59 8.69
N ALA A 43 -6.45 -3.62 7.94
CA ALA A 43 -6.69 -5.01 8.26
C ALA A 43 -6.01 -5.43 9.58
N LEU A 44 -4.87 -4.82 9.95
CA LEU A 44 -4.18 -5.07 11.22
C LEU A 44 -5.09 -4.88 12.44
N ALA A 45 -6.04 -3.94 12.36
CA ALA A 45 -6.94 -3.64 13.47
C ALA A 45 -7.89 -4.80 13.83
N MET A 46 -8.18 -5.69 12.87
CA MET A 46 -9.17 -6.76 13.02
C MET A 46 -8.59 -8.17 12.85
N LEU A 47 -7.27 -8.33 12.79
CA LEU A 47 -6.61 -9.63 12.59
C LEU A 47 -7.02 -10.72 13.58
N GLN A 48 -7.26 -10.35 14.83
CA GLN A 48 -7.68 -11.28 15.88
C GLN A 48 -9.14 -11.74 15.73
N THR A 49 -9.90 -11.11 14.84
CA THR A 49 -11.34 -11.38 14.65
C THR A 49 -11.62 -11.96 13.27
N THR A 50 -10.96 -11.48 12.22
CA THR A 50 -11.08 -12.03 10.87
C THR A 50 -9.84 -11.75 10.03
N ASN A 51 -9.59 -12.63 9.06
CA ASN A 51 -8.64 -12.42 7.96
C ASN A 51 -9.32 -12.24 6.60
N GLN A 52 -10.66 -12.23 6.54
CA GLN A 52 -11.44 -12.07 5.31
C GLN A 52 -11.87 -10.62 5.15
N TYR A 53 -11.55 -10.03 4.02
CA TYR A 53 -11.79 -8.62 3.76
C TYR A 53 -12.43 -8.38 2.40
N LYS A 54 -13.21 -7.31 2.29
CA LYS A 54 -13.66 -6.71 1.03
C LYS A 54 -13.10 -5.30 0.94
N GLU A 55 -12.45 -5.01 -0.17
CA GLU A 55 -12.05 -3.64 -0.47
C GLU A 55 -13.28 -2.77 -0.75
N ILE A 56 -13.14 -1.47 -0.50
CA ILE A 56 -14.11 -0.44 -0.89
C ILE A 56 -13.38 0.47 -1.87
N HIS A 57 -13.97 0.79 -3.01
CA HIS A 57 -13.40 1.73 -3.96
C HIS A 57 -13.90 3.15 -3.71
N ASP A 58 -13.24 4.11 -4.34
CA ASP A 58 -13.61 5.51 -4.23
C ASP A 58 -15.01 5.75 -4.81
N HIS A 59 -15.78 6.59 -4.11
CA HIS A 59 -17.16 6.92 -4.44
C HIS A 59 -18.16 5.77 -4.30
N GLU A 60 -17.79 4.69 -3.61
CA GLU A 60 -18.74 3.65 -3.25
C GLU A 60 -19.41 3.92 -1.89
N ILE A 61 -20.66 3.46 -1.78
CA ILE A 61 -21.42 3.42 -0.55
C ILE A 61 -21.56 1.96 -0.14
N VAL A 62 -21.21 1.62 1.09
CA VAL A 62 -21.38 0.27 1.63
C VAL A 62 -22.39 0.27 2.75
N ILE A 63 -23.37 -0.62 2.65
CA ILE A 63 -24.36 -0.88 3.69
C ILE A 63 -23.92 -2.16 4.38
N VAL A 64 -23.42 -2.02 5.60
CA VAL A 64 -22.88 -3.12 6.40
C VAL A 64 -23.90 -3.45 7.48
N LYS A 65 -24.39 -4.70 7.47
CA LYS A 65 -25.21 -5.29 8.53
C LYS A 65 -24.48 -6.48 9.12
N ARG A 66 -25.06 -7.08 10.16
CA ARG A 66 -24.50 -8.29 10.80
C ARG A 66 -24.20 -9.41 9.79
N ASP A 67 -25.15 -9.69 8.91
CA ASP A 67 -25.11 -10.87 8.04
C ASP A 67 -24.86 -10.53 6.56
N THR A 68 -24.90 -9.24 6.20
CA THR A 68 -24.82 -8.81 4.80
C THR A 68 -23.93 -7.59 4.63
N VAL A 69 -23.16 -7.57 3.54
CA VAL A 69 -22.41 -6.41 3.07
C VAL A 69 -22.84 -6.13 1.65
N GLU A 70 -23.49 -4.99 1.43
CA GLU A 70 -23.94 -4.54 0.11
C GLU A 70 -23.15 -3.31 -0.31
N ILE A 71 -22.48 -3.39 -1.46
CA ILE A 71 -21.68 -2.29 -2.03
C ILE A 71 -22.48 -1.69 -3.19
N LYS A 72 -22.52 -0.35 -3.26
CA LYS A 72 -23.18 0.40 -4.33
C LYS A 72 -22.28 1.50 -4.87
N ASP A 73 -22.42 1.77 -6.17
CA ASP A 73 -21.91 3.02 -6.75
C ASP A 73 -22.79 4.22 -6.37
N LEU A 74 -22.42 5.43 -6.82
CA LEU A 74 -23.18 6.66 -6.55
C LEU A 74 -24.55 6.67 -7.22
N GLU A 75 -24.71 5.91 -8.31
CA GLU A 75 -25.94 5.74 -9.07
C GLU A 75 -26.89 4.71 -8.41
N GLY A 76 -26.40 3.97 -7.42
CA GLY A 76 -27.16 2.99 -6.64
C GLY A 76 -27.13 1.57 -7.20
N HIS A 77 -26.31 1.28 -8.22
CA HIS A 77 -26.13 -0.08 -8.74
C HIS A 77 -25.29 -0.91 -7.78
N ILE A 78 -25.73 -2.15 -7.56
CA ILE A 78 -25.04 -3.11 -6.69
C ILE A 78 -23.76 -3.57 -7.35
N GLN A 79 -22.65 -3.48 -6.61
CA GLN A 79 -21.34 -3.97 -7.02
C GLN A 79 -21.05 -5.29 -6.31
N GLN A 80 -20.74 -6.33 -7.10
CA GLN A 80 -20.31 -7.62 -6.56
C GLN A 80 -18.81 -7.61 -6.32
N ARG A 81 -18.40 -8.09 -5.14
CA ARG A 81 -17.00 -8.14 -4.72
C ARG A 81 -16.77 -9.42 -3.93
N ASP A 82 -15.80 -10.20 -4.35
CA ASP A 82 -15.34 -11.36 -3.59
C ASP A 82 -14.54 -10.92 -2.37
N THR A 83 -14.58 -11.73 -1.32
CA THR A 83 -13.66 -11.59 -0.19
C THR A 83 -12.27 -12.08 -0.57
N TYR A 84 -11.24 -11.40 -0.06
CA TYR A 84 -9.86 -11.86 -0.11
C TYR A 84 -9.34 -12.14 1.31
N THR A 85 -8.38 -13.03 1.41
CA THR A 85 -7.68 -13.31 2.66
C THR A 85 -6.50 -12.34 2.79
N ALA A 86 -6.46 -11.53 3.84
CA ALA A 86 -5.27 -10.76 4.16
C ALA A 86 -4.22 -11.70 4.77
N GLU A 87 -3.10 -11.90 4.07
CA GLU A 87 -1.94 -12.64 4.55
C GLU A 87 -1.09 -11.72 5.42
N ILE A 88 -1.49 -11.55 6.68
CA ILE A 88 -0.70 -10.81 7.65
C ILE A 88 -0.24 -11.77 8.73
N ASP A 89 1.08 -11.90 8.90
CA ASP A 89 1.66 -12.70 9.97
C ASP A 89 1.37 -12.03 11.32
N ALA A 90 0.72 -12.74 12.23
CA ALA A 90 0.41 -12.22 13.56
C ALA A 90 1.68 -11.81 14.32
N ALA A 91 2.83 -12.45 14.04
CA ALA A 91 4.13 -12.07 14.61
C ALA A 91 4.63 -10.70 14.13
N ASP A 92 4.17 -10.21 12.97
CA ASP A 92 4.50 -8.88 12.46
C ASP A 92 3.71 -7.79 13.21
N ALA A 93 2.53 -8.11 13.73
CA ALA A 93 1.68 -7.20 14.50
C ALA A 93 2.03 -7.14 16.00
N GLU A 94 2.81 -8.10 16.51
CA GLU A 94 3.18 -8.20 17.93
C GLU A 94 4.58 -7.69 18.24
N LYS A 95 4.80 -7.21 19.47
CA LYS A 95 6.14 -6.80 19.95
C LYS A 95 7.05 -7.98 20.30
N GLY A 96 6.50 -9.17 20.51
CA GLY A 96 7.23 -10.34 20.98
C GLY A 96 7.97 -10.06 22.29
N VAL A 97 9.28 -10.30 22.32
CA VAL A 97 10.14 -10.12 23.50
C VAL A 97 10.66 -8.68 23.70
N TYR A 98 10.35 -7.76 22.79
CA TYR A 98 10.88 -6.40 22.82
C TYR A 98 9.93 -5.40 23.48
N ASP A 99 10.49 -4.39 24.13
CA ASP A 99 9.70 -3.34 24.80
C ASP A 99 9.03 -2.36 23.81
N HIS A 100 9.61 -2.20 22.62
CA HIS A 100 9.16 -1.27 21.58
C HIS A 100 9.18 -1.91 20.19
N TYR A 101 8.20 -1.56 19.33
CA TYR A 101 8.16 -2.00 17.93
C TYR A 101 9.41 -1.59 17.14
N MET A 102 9.85 -0.33 17.28
CA MET A 102 11.08 0.14 16.65
C MET A 102 12.31 -0.70 17.05
N LEU A 103 12.38 -1.15 18.31
CA LEU A 103 13.49 -1.99 18.77
C LEU A 103 13.41 -3.40 18.17
N LYS A 104 12.21 -3.97 18.04
CA LYS A 104 11.96 -5.23 17.32
C LYS A 104 12.41 -5.10 15.87
N GLU A 105 11.89 -4.10 15.16
CA GLU A 105 12.18 -3.86 13.73
C GLU A 105 13.68 -3.66 13.47
N ILE A 106 14.39 -2.94 14.34
CA ILE A 106 15.85 -2.78 14.24
C ILE A 106 16.56 -4.14 14.30
N HIS A 107 16.17 -5.02 15.21
CA HIS A 107 16.78 -6.34 15.37
C HIS A 107 16.33 -7.35 14.31
N GLU A 108 15.18 -7.13 13.67
CA GLU A 108 14.67 -7.97 12.58
C GLU A 108 15.37 -7.73 11.24
N GLN A 109 16.08 -6.60 11.08
CA GLN A 109 16.79 -6.24 9.84
C GLN A 109 17.62 -7.39 9.22
N PRO A 110 18.44 -8.17 9.96
CA PRO A 110 19.21 -9.26 9.35
C PRO A 110 18.32 -10.36 8.75
N ALA A 111 17.20 -10.68 9.40
CA ALA A 111 16.25 -11.67 8.90
C ALA A 111 15.49 -11.12 7.68
N VAL A 112 15.03 -9.87 7.76
CA VAL A 112 14.36 -9.17 6.65
C VAL A 112 15.27 -9.10 5.41
N MET A 113 16.53 -8.70 5.57
CA MET A 113 17.50 -8.65 4.47
C MET A 113 17.70 -10.03 3.83
N ARG A 114 17.78 -11.10 4.62
CA ARG A 114 17.89 -12.46 4.09
C ARG A 114 16.64 -12.85 3.28
N ARG A 115 15.44 -12.56 3.80
CA ARG A 115 14.18 -12.83 3.08
C ARG A 115 14.12 -12.09 1.75
N ILE A 116 14.48 -10.80 1.73
CA ILE A 116 14.53 -10.01 0.50
C ILE A 116 15.49 -10.64 -0.52
N ILE A 117 16.70 -11.01 -0.10
CA ILE A 117 17.67 -11.66 -1.01
C ILE A 117 17.13 -12.99 -1.54
N GLN A 118 16.49 -13.80 -0.70
CA GLN A 118 15.93 -15.10 -1.09
C GLN A 118 14.78 -14.97 -2.09
N GLU A 119 13.93 -13.95 -1.96
CA GLU A 119 12.83 -13.70 -2.89
C GLU A 119 13.34 -13.45 -4.32
N TYR A 120 14.47 -12.75 -4.43
CA TYR A 120 15.13 -12.45 -5.69
C TYR A 120 16.26 -13.44 -6.03
N GLN A 121 16.26 -14.65 -5.47
CA GLN A 121 17.21 -15.71 -5.80
C GLN A 121 16.51 -17.00 -6.22
N ASP A 122 17.06 -17.70 -7.23
CA ASP A 122 16.65 -19.06 -7.58
C ASP A 122 17.29 -20.11 -6.65
N GLU A 123 16.88 -21.37 -6.79
CA GLU A 123 17.43 -22.50 -6.00
C GLU A 123 18.94 -22.71 -6.19
N LYS A 124 19.53 -22.13 -7.24
CA LYS A 124 20.96 -22.18 -7.56
C LYS A 124 21.72 -20.95 -7.07
N GLY A 125 21.04 -19.98 -6.44
CA GLY A 125 21.60 -18.74 -5.94
C GLY A 125 21.79 -17.65 -7.00
N ASN A 126 21.27 -17.82 -8.22
CA ASN A 126 21.27 -16.77 -9.23
C ASN A 126 20.17 -15.75 -8.93
N LEU A 127 20.39 -14.49 -9.30
CA LEU A 127 19.36 -13.48 -9.17
C LEU A 127 18.19 -13.80 -10.10
N LYS A 128 16.99 -13.78 -9.54
CA LYS A 128 15.71 -13.98 -10.23
C LYS A 128 14.97 -12.64 -10.22
N ILE A 129 15.12 -11.89 -11.31
CA ILE A 129 14.39 -10.65 -11.56
C ILE A 129 13.64 -10.82 -12.87
N ASP A 130 12.45 -10.25 -12.96
CA ASP A 130 11.68 -10.25 -14.21
C ASP A 130 12.49 -9.62 -15.35
N SER A 131 12.54 -10.32 -16.49
CA SER A 131 13.21 -9.81 -17.68
C SER A 131 12.62 -8.50 -18.19
N GLU A 132 11.33 -8.25 -17.99
CA GLU A 132 10.69 -6.99 -18.36
C GLU A 132 11.31 -5.83 -17.56
N ILE A 133 11.45 -5.99 -16.25
CA ILE A 133 12.07 -4.98 -15.38
C ILE A 133 13.52 -4.71 -15.80
N ILE A 134 14.28 -5.77 -16.12
CA ILE A 134 15.67 -5.62 -16.58
C ILE A 134 15.73 -4.81 -17.87
N ASN A 135 14.84 -5.10 -18.82
CA ASN A 135 14.79 -4.40 -20.10
C ASN A 135 14.36 -2.94 -19.92
N ASP A 136 13.36 -2.67 -19.09
CA ASP A 136 12.89 -1.31 -18.81
C ASP A 136 14.00 -0.44 -18.20
N VAL A 137 14.80 -0.99 -17.27
CA VAL A 137 15.96 -0.30 -16.70
C VAL A 137 17.05 -0.08 -17.75
N ALA A 138 17.29 -1.04 -18.64
CA ALA A 138 18.31 -0.95 -19.68
C ALA A 138 17.93 0.02 -20.80
N ASP A 139 16.64 0.13 -21.13
CA ASP A 139 16.12 1.02 -22.17
C ASP A 139 15.94 2.46 -21.69
N ALA A 140 15.92 2.69 -20.38
CA ALA A 140 15.77 4.00 -19.78
C ALA A 140 17.00 4.89 -20.04
N ASP A 141 16.77 6.12 -20.50
CA ASP A 141 17.81 7.14 -20.62
C ASP A 141 18.00 7.94 -19.32
N ARG A 142 17.04 7.82 -18.38
CA ARG A 142 17.07 8.43 -17.06
C ARG A 142 16.11 7.74 -16.10
N ILE A 143 16.52 7.63 -14.84
CA ILE A 143 15.70 7.09 -13.75
C ILE A 143 15.26 8.22 -12.82
N TYR A 144 13.99 8.25 -12.46
CA TYR A 144 13.39 9.21 -11.53
C TYR A 144 12.84 8.45 -10.32
N ILE A 145 13.46 8.65 -9.17
CA ILE A 145 13.01 8.10 -7.90
C ILE A 145 12.11 9.13 -7.22
N VAL A 146 10.85 8.78 -6.94
CA VAL A 146 9.87 9.66 -6.31
C VAL A 146 9.43 9.05 -4.98
N ALA A 147 9.70 9.76 -3.89
CA ALA A 147 9.47 9.23 -2.54
C ALA A 147 9.32 10.35 -1.50
N ALA A 148 8.88 10.00 -0.29
CA ALA A 148 8.77 10.91 0.84
C ALA A 148 9.54 10.39 2.07
N GLY A 149 9.97 11.30 2.96
CA GLY A 149 10.55 10.95 4.26
C GLY A 149 11.75 10.01 4.18
N THR A 150 11.75 8.93 4.96
CA THR A 150 12.84 7.94 4.98
C THR A 150 13.01 7.22 3.63
N SER A 151 11.92 7.00 2.88
CA SER A 151 11.98 6.42 1.53
C SER A 151 12.75 7.30 0.54
N TYR A 152 12.60 8.63 0.67
CA TYR A 152 13.40 9.59 -0.10
C TYR A 152 14.90 9.45 0.21
N HIS A 153 15.27 9.29 1.48
CA HIS A 153 16.66 9.06 1.87
C HIS A 153 17.21 7.73 1.33
N ALA A 154 16.40 6.67 1.29
CA ALA A 154 16.78 5.43 0.61
C ALA A 154 17.02 5.64 -0.88
N GLY A 155 16.19 6.45 -1.55
CA GLY A 155 16.38 6.87 -2.94
C GLY A 155 17.70 7.60 -3.17
N LEU A 156 18.08 8.52 -2.28
CA LEU A 156 19.36 9.24 -2.36
C LEU A 156 20.57 8.28 -2.33
N VAL A 157 20.52 7.25 -1.48
CA VAL A 157 21.56 6.21 -1.42
C VAL A 157 21.51 5.30 -2.65
N GLY A 158 20.31 4.91 -3.07
CA GLY A 158 20.08 4.05 -4.25
C GLY A 158 20.61 4.68 -5.54
N LYS A 159 20.43 6.00 -5.71
CA LYS A 159 20.96 6.78 -6.83
C LYS A 159 22.45 6.52 -7.06
N GLU A 160 23.27 6.60 -6.00
CA GLU A 160 24.72 6.41 -6.10
C GLU A 160 25.07 5.01 -6.64
N PHE A 161 24.31 3.98 -6.25
CA PHE A 161 24.52 2.62 -6.74
C PHE A 161 24.06 2.43 -8.18
N ILE A 162 22.89 2.98 -8.53
CA ILE A 162 22.35 2.90 -9.89
C ILE A 162 23.30 3.60 -10.87
N GLU A 163 23.73 4.83 -10.58
CA GLU A 163 24.65 5.57 -11.44
C GLU A 163 26.00 4.86 -11.55
N LYS A 164 26.51 4.31 -10.45
CA LYS A 164 27.81 3.62 -10.44
C LYS A 164 27.80 2.27 -11.18
N TRP A 165 26.71 1.51 -11.09
CA TRP A 165 26.66 0.14 -11.61
C TRP A 165 25.97 0.05 -12.98
N ALA A 166 24.88 0.79 -13.19
CA ALA A 166 24.13 0.78 -14.44
C ALA A 166 24.56 1.90 -15.39
N GLY A 167 25.21 2.97 -14.90
CA GLY A 167 25.63 4.11 -15.73
C GLY A 167 24.47 4.97 -16.24
N VAL A 168 23.27 4.81 -15.68
CA VAL A 168 22.07 5.55 -16.07
C VAL A 168 21.90 6.76 -15.15
N PRO A 169 21.81 8.00 -15.69
CA PRO A 169 21.55 9.18 -14.88
C PRO A 169 20.31 9.01 -14.02
N THR A 170 20.41 9.34 -12.72
CA THR A 170 19.33 9.12 -11.77
C THR A 170 19.02 10.38 -10.96
N GLU A 171 17.74 10.69 -10.81
CA GLU A 171 17.25 11.82 -10.01
C GLU A 171 16.36 11.33 -8.88
N VAL A 172 16.37 12.04 -7.76
CA VAL A 172 15.55 11.71 -6.59
C VAL A 172 14.75 12.95 -6.21
N HIS A 173 13.43 12.82 -6.25
CA HIS A 173 12.49 13.90 -6.05
C HIS A 173 11.64 13.64 -4.81
N VAL A 174 11.40 14.71 -4.04
CA VAL A 174 10.44 14.67 -2.94
C VAL A 174 9.04 14.63 -3.56
N ALA A 175 8.25 13.60 -3.22
CA ALA A 175 6.97 13.32 -3.85
C ALA A 175 6.02 14.53 -3.84
N SER A 176 5.93 15.23 -2.71
CA SER A 176 5.07 16.42 -2.57
C SER A 176 5.46 17.56 -3.51
N GLU A 177 6.73 17.68 -3.88
CA GLU A 177 7.22 18.73 -4.79
C GLU A 177 7.12 18.30 -6.25
N PHE A 178 7.27 17.01 -6.55
CA PHE A 178 7.30 16.49 -7.91
C PHE A 178 6.03 16.81 -8.71
N VAL A 179 4.87 16.76 -8.04
CA VAL A 179 3.55 17.04 -8.66
C VAL A 179 3.40 18.53 -9.01
N TYR A 180 4.00 19.43 -8.23
CA TYR A 180 3.91 20.88 -8.47
C TYR A 180 5.05 21.41 -9.33
N ASN A 181 6.21 20.75 -9.32
CA ASN A 181 7.45 21.17 -9.96
C ASN A 181 8.03 20.04 -10.80
N MET A 182 7.24 19.50 -11.74
CA MET A 182 7.68 18.40 -12.59
C MET A 182 8.88 18.85 -13.45
N PRO A 183 10.01 18.12 -13.40
CA PRO A 183 11.18 18.44 -14.22
C PRO A 183 10.89 18.14 -15.70
N LEU A 184 11.75 18.65 -16.57
CA LEU A 184 11.75 18.22 -17.98
C LEU A 184 12.07 16.73 -18.02
N LEU A 185 11.11 15.95 -18.53
CA LEU A 185 11.29 14.52 -18.68
C LEU A 185 12.20 14.21 -19.87
N SER A 186 12.97 13.14 -19.73
CA SER A 186 13.81 12.60 -20.78
C SER A 186 12.97 11.85 -21.82
N GLU A 187 13.58 11.36 -22.90
CA GLU A 187 12.82 10.69 -23.97
C GLU A 187 12.35 9.29 -23.53
N LYS A 188 13.10 8.64 -22.65
CA LYS A 188 12.80 7.30 -22.11
C LYS A 188 12.90 7.26 -20.58
N PRO A 189 11.99 7.95 -19.86
CA PRO A 189 12.05 8.04 -18.41
C PRO A 189 11.57 6.74 -17.76
N LEU A 190 12.30 6.24 -16.77
CA LEU A 190 11.82 5.19 -15.86
C LEU A 190 11.55 5.79 -14.48
N PHE A 191 10.36 5.51 -13.93
CA PHE A 191 9.96 5.99 -12.61
C PHE A 191 10.01 4.89 -11.56
N ILE A 192 10.63 5.18 -10.42
CA ILE A 192 10.67 4.29 -9.25
C ILE A 192 9.99 5.01 -8.09
N TYR A 193 8.87 4.48 -7.62
CA TYR A 193 8.18 5.00 -6.45
C TYR A 193 8.56 4.18 -5.21
N ILE A 194 9.11 4.84 -4.19
CA ILE A 194 9.52 4.16 -2.94
C ILE A 194 8.55 4.55 -1.82
N SER A 195 7.77 3.58 -1.33
CA SER A 195 6.82 3.77 -0.23
C SER A 195 6.75 2.50 0.61
N GLN A 196 6.89 2.60 1.93
CA GLN A 196 6.75 1.45 2.83
C GLN A 196 5.28 1.01 2.93
N SER A 197 4.34 1.95 3.00
CA SER A 197 2.91 1.64 3.14
C SER A 197 2.20 1.41 1.80
N GLY A 198 2.82 1.75 0.67
CA GLY A 198 2.14 1.83 -0.64
C GLY A 198 1.07 2.93 -0.73
N GLU A 199 0.76 3.63 0.37
CA GLU A 199 -0.36 4.56 0.47
C GLU A 199 0.05 6.04 0.57
N THR A 200 1.34 6.35 0.51
CA THR A 200 1.83 7.72 0.62
C THR A 200 1.12 8.62 -0.40
N ALA A 201 0.25 9.51 0.08
CA ALA A 201 -0.67 10.28 -0.76
C ALA A 201 0.06 11.12 -1.80
N ASP A 202 1.22 11.67 -1.43
CA ASP A 202 2.06 12.49 -2.30
C ASP A 202 2.68 11.67 -3.45
N SER A 203 2.87 10.35 -3.29
CA SER A 203 3.35 9.45 -4.34
C SER A 203 2.22 8.98 -5.28
N ARG A 204 0.95 9.22 -4.93
CA ARG A 204 -0.25 8.82 -5.69
C ARG A 204 -0.94 9.98 -6.42
N ALA A 205 -0.42 11.20 -6.26
CA ALA A 205 -1.01 12.44 -6.77
C ALA A 205 -0.63 12.74 -8.22
#